data_AF-Q4CSH1-F1
#
_entry.id   AF-Q4CSH1-F1
#
_cell.length_a   1.000
_cell.length_b   1.000
_cell.length_c   1.000
_cell.angle_alpha   90.00
_cell.angle_beta   90.00
_cell.angle_gamma   90.00
#
_symmetry.space_group_name_H-M   'P 1'
#
loop_
_entity.id
_entity.type
_entity.pdbx_description
1 polymer ?
#
loop_
_entity_poly.entity_id
_entity_poly.type
_entity_poly.pdbx_seq_one_letter_code
_entity_poly.pdbx_strand_id
1 'polypeptide(L)'
;ISSNIGEVACILLTGLCGLPEALSPVQLLWVNLVTDGLPATALGFNAPDEDIMQQPPRHVDEPIVNGWMFLRYMVIGVYVGLATIGGFLWWFLSHGFNWKDLTTYAACTDMQDAKCAILADPETARAIALSILVLVEMLNALNALSENASLITARPSSNIWLLLAIFSSLALHLMIMYVPFLAALFNIAPLGVDPLIVKEAQPFSVLVPSNFDDWKAVVVFSVPVIFIDELLKYITRHMQASRNKKNN
;
A
#
# COMPACT_ATOMS: atom_id res chain seq x y z
N ILE A 1 -4.97 4.71 -10.25
CA ILE A 1 -4.88 3.57 -11.22
C ILE A 1 -3.92 2.51 -10.74
N SER A 2 -2.62 2.79 -10.57
CA SER A 2 -1.67 1.78 -10.06
C SER A 2 -2.13 1.19 -8.72
N SER A 3 -2.54 2.05 -7.78
CA SER A 3 -3.15 1.68 -6.49
C SER A 3 -4.34 0.73 -6.67
N ASN A 4 -5.37 1.15 -7.42
CA ASN A 4 -6.57 0.35 -7.67
C ASN A 4 -6.27 -1.02 -8.31
N ILE A 5 -5.26 -1.12 -9.20
CA ILE A 5 -4.83 -2.41 -9.76
C ILE A 5 -4.30 -3.31 -8.65
N GLY A 6 -3.52 -2.78 -7.72
CA GLY A 6 -3.01 -3.52 -6.57
C GLY A 6 -4.11 -3.96 -5.60
N GLU A 7 -5.08 -3.09 -5.32
CA GLU A 7 -6.24 -3.43 -4.50
C GLU A 7 -7.08 -4.55 -5.13
N VAL A 8 -7.36 -4.46 -6.43
CA VAL A 8 -8.08 -5.50 -7.16
C VAL A 8 -7.29 -6.81 -7.17
N ALA A 9 -5.97 -6.74 -7.37
CA ALA A 9 -5.10 -7.92 -7.30
C ALA A 9 -5.14 -8.56 -5.90
N CYS A 10 -5.11 -7.76 -4.84
CA CYS A 10 -5.26 -8.23 -3.46
C CYS A 10 -6.59 -8.96 -3.24
N ILE A 11 -7.71 -8.35 -3.62
CA ILE A 11 -9.04 -8.97 -3.45
C ILE A 11 -9.13 -10.26 -4.26
N LEU A 12 -8.68 -10.23 -5.51
CA LEU A 12 -8.70 -11.39 -6.40
C LEU A 12 -7.87 -12.54 -5.85
N LEU A 13 -6.63 -12.28 -5.45
CA LEU A 13 -5.73 -13.31 -4.92
C LEU A 13 -6.25 -13.88 -3.59
N THR A 14 -6.81 -13.03 -2.72
CA THR A 14 -7.43 -13.47 -1.45
C THR A 14 -8.61 -14.42 -1.73
N GLY A 15 -9.47 -14.04 -2.67
CA GLY A 15 -10.63 -14.85 -3.08
C GLY A 15 -10.23 -16.16 -3.76
N LEU A 16 -9.22 -16.14 -4.64
CA LEU A 16 -8.71 -17.34 -5.32
C LEU A 16 -8.06 -18.33 -4.35
N CYS A 17 -7.39 -17.83 -3.31
CA CYS A 17 -6.80 -18.67 -2.28
C CYS A 17 -7.82 -19.14 -1.21
N GLY A 18 -9.06 -18.66 -1.24
CA GLY A 18 -10.08 -18.99 -0.24
C GLY A 18 -9.71 -18.51 1.16
N LEU A 19 -9.03 -17.37 1.25
CA LEU A 19 -8.60 -16.76 2.51
C LEU A 19 -9.70 -15.85 3.06
N PRO A 20 -9.74 -15.61 4.39
CA PRO A 20 -10.57 -14.57 4.95
C PRO A 20 -10.24 -13.20 4.35
N GLU A 21 -11.24 -12.32 4.28
CA GLU A 21 -11.12 -11.00 3.65
C GLU A 21 -10.00 -10.18 4.30
N ALA A 22 -8.93 -9.95 3.52
CA ALA A 22 -7.73 -9.26 3.97
C ALA A 22 -7.95 -7.76 4.18
N LEU A 23 -8.85 -7.15 3.40
CA LEU A 23 -9.17 -5.72 3.44
C LEU A 23 -10.68 -5.55 3.33
N SER A 24 -11.26 -4.73 4.21
CA SER A 24 -12.69 -4.42 4.16
C SER A 24 -12.98 -3.30 3.15
N PRO A 25 -14.19 -3.24 2.57
CA PRO A 25 -14.57 -2.16 1.65
C PRO A 25 -14.46 -0.76 2.27
N VAL A 26 -14.73 -0.63 3.57
CA VAL A 26 -14.63 0.64 4.30
C VAL A 26 -13.18 1.12 4.38
N GLN A 27 -12.24 0.19 4.60
CA GLN A 27 -10.81 0.49 4.61
C GLN A 27 -10.33 0.93 3.22
N LEU A 28 -10.73 0.22 2.16
CA LEU A 28 -10.37 0.57 0.78
C LEU A 28 -10.94 1.92 0.35
N LEU A 29 -12.16 2.27 0.78
CA LEU A 29 -12.75 3.58 0.52
C LEU A 29 -11.91 4.69 1.17
N TRP A 30 -11.47 4.48 2.40
CA TRP A 30 -10.63 5.45 3.12
C TRP A 30 -9.25 5.62 2.46
N VAL A 31 -8.63 4.53 2.03
CA VAL A 31 -7.34 4.59 1.33
C VAL A 31 -7.48 5.40 0.05
N ASN A 32 -8.41 5.02 -0.84
CA ASN A 32 -8.59 5.68 -2.13
C ASN A 32 -9.01 7.15 -2.01
N LEU A 33 -9.86 7.49 -1.02
CA LEU A 33 -10.40 8.84 -0.91
C LEU A 33 -9.46 9.79 -0.17
N VAL A 34 -8.92 9.36 0.96
CA VAL A 34 -8.17 10.23 1.88
C VAL A 34 -6.67 10.01 1.72
N THR A 35 -6.25 8.75 1.86
CA THR A 35 -4.82 8.44 1.98
C THR A 35 -4.09 8.68 0.66
N ASP A 36 -4.66 8.23 -0.46
CA ASP A 36 -4.12 8.41 -1.81
C ASP A 36 -4.52 9.77 -2.41
N GLY A 37 -5.67 10.31 -2.01
CA GLY A 37 -6.17 11.61 -2.47
C GLY A 37 -5.22 12.76 -2.16
N LEU A 38 -4.61 12.74 -0.97
CA LEU A 38 -3.66 13.78 -0.55
C LEU A 38 -2.38 13.79 -1.42
N PRO A 39 -1.60 12.70 -1.55
CA PRO A 39 -0.44 12.67 -2.45
C PRO A 39 -0.80 12.91 -3.91
N ALA A 40 -1.94 12.39 -4.39
CA ALA A 40 -2.37 12.61 -5.78
C ALA A 40 -2.60 14.10 -6.08
N THR A 41 -3.21 14.83 -5.14
CA THR A 41 -3.38 16.28 -5.24
C THR A 41 -2.03 17.00 -5.17
N ALA A 42 -1.11 16.51 -4.32
CA ALA A 42 0.21 17.11 -4.15
C ALA A 42 1.13 16.92 -5.38
N LEU A 43 0.99 15.82 -6.12
CA LEU A 43 1.68 15.61 -7.40
C LEU A 43 1.27 16.65 -8.46
N GLY A 44 0.08 17.25 -8.33
CA GLY A 44 -0.36 18.38 -9.16
C GLY A 44 0.48 19.66 -8.97
N PHE A 45 1.25 19.74 -7.89
CA PHE A 45 2.19 20.84 -7.62
C PHE A 45 3.65 20.48 -7.95
N ASN A 46 3.89 19.40 -8.70
CA ASN A 46 5.23 19.09 -9.21
C ASN A 46 5.75 20.22 -10.12
N ALA A 47 7.05 20.48 -10.04
CA ALA A 47 7.70 21.42 -10.94
C ALA A 47 7.62 20.90 -12.39
N PRO A 48 7.43 21.79 -13.38
CA PRO A 48 7.44 21.40 -14.78
C PRO A 48 8.85 20.96 -15.21
N ASP A 49 8.93 20.06 -16.19
CA ASP A 49 10.19 19.62 -16.77
C ASP A 49 10.91 20.78 -17.47
N GLU A 50 12.24 20.88 -17.28
CA GLU A 50 13.05 22.00 -17.82
C GLU A 50 13.02 22.06 -19.37
N ASP A 51 12.81 20.92 -20.03
CA ASP A 51 12.79 20.77 -21.48
C ASP A 51 11.37 20.77 -22.07
N ILE A 52 10.33 21.08 -21.29
CA ILE A 52 8.94 21.01 -21.75
C ILE A 52 8.66 21.90 -22.97
N MET A 53 9.33 23.05 -23.08
CA MET A 53 9.20 23.98 -24.22
C MET A 53 10.04 23.58 -25.44
N GLN A 54 10.94 22.61 -25.30
CA GLN A 54 11.76 22.08 -26.38
C GLN A 54 11.12 20.84 -27.03
N GLN A 55 10.15 20.23 -26.37
CA GLN A 55 9.41 19.10 -26.90
C GLN A 55 8.27 19.57 -27.83
N PRO A 56 8.01 18.86 -28.94
CA PRO A 56 6.89 19.18 -29.82
C PRO A 56 5.54 18.95 -29.10
N PRO A 57 4.46 19.63 -29.51
CA PRO A 57 3.13 19.40 -28.95
C PRO A 57 2.72 17.93 -29.04
N ARG A 58 2.20 17.40 -27.94
CA ARG A 58 1.71 16.01 -27.85
C ARG A 58 0.64 15.75 -28.93
N HIS A 59 0.73 14.59 -29.59
CA HIS A 59 -0.29 14.17 -30.55
C HIS A 59 -1.61 13.83 -29.83
N VAL A 60 -2.74 14.22 -30.43
CA VAL A 60 -4.09 14.00 -29.86
C VAL A 60 -4.40 12.51 -29.64
N ASP A 61 -3.82 11.64 -30.49
CA ASP A 61 -4.02 10.19 -30.44
C ASP A 61 -3.03 9.46 -29.51
N GLU A 62 -2.10 10.18 -28.86
CA GLU A 62 -1.13 9.55 -27.97
C GLU A 62 -1.81 9.12 -26.67
N PRO A 63 -1.87 7.82 -26.33
CA PRO A 63 -2.56 7.33 -25.15
C PRO A 63 -1.87 7.81 -23.87
N ILE A 64 -2.64 8.11 -22.81
CA ILE A 64 -2.09 8.54 -21.51
C ILE A 64 -1.17 7.45 -20.93
N VAL A 65 -1.54 6.19 -21.10
CA VAL A 65 -0.75 5.04 -20.63
C VAL A 65 -0.27 4.25 -21.84
N ASN A 66 1.02 4.37 -22.14
CA ASN A 66 1.67 3.56 -23.16
C ASN A 66 1.72 2.08 -22.73
N GLY A 67 1.79 1.14 -23.69
CA GLY A 67 1.81 -0.30 -23.38
C GLY A 67 2.91 -0.72 -22.39
N TRP A 68 4.07 -0.06 -22.43
CA TRP A 68 5.15 -0.27 -21.46
C TRP A 68 4.82 0.30 -20.06
N MET A 69 4.23 1.49 -19.98
CA MET A 69 3.77 2.05 -18.70
C MET A 69 2.68 1.17 -18.07
N PHE A 70 1.76 0.65 -18.89
CA PHE A 70 0.73 -0.27 -18.43
C PHE A 70 1.34 -1.53 -17.82
N LEU A 71 2.32 -2.13 -18.51
CA LEU A 71 3.05 -3.29 -17.98
C LEU A 71 3.74 -2.95 -16.65
N ARG A 72 4.39 -1.79 -16.53
CA ARG A 72 5.03 -1.33 -15.29
C ARG A 72 4.02 -1.21 -14.15
N TYR A 73 2.89 -0.54 -14.36
CA TYR A 73 1.84 -0.42 -13.34
C TYR A 73 1.21 -1.77 -12.98
N MET A 74 1.10 -2.69 -13.94
CA MET A 74 0.63 -4.04 -13.68
C MET A 74 1.59 -4.83 -12.78
N VAL A 75 2.91 -4.76 -13.03
CA VAL A 75 3.92 -5.39 -12.17
C VAL A 75 3.89 -4.82 -10.75
N ILE A 76 3.81 -3.49 -10.62
CA ILE A 76 3.73 -2.83 -9.31
C ILE A 76 2.44 -3.21 -8.60
N GLY A 77 1.29 -3.15 -9.28
CA GLY A 77 0.00 -3.52 -8.69
C GLY A 77 -0.03 -4.98 -8.23
N VAL A 78 0.46 -5.92 -9.05
CA VAL A 78 0.57 -7.33 -8.63
C VAL A 78 1.50 -7.48 -7.42
N TYR A 79 2.61 -6.75 -7.38
CA TYR A 79 3.48 -6.73 -6.20
C TYR A 79 2.74 -6.20 -4.96
N VAL A 80 1.99 -5.10 -5.07
CA VAL A 80 1.20 -4.55 -3.96
C VAL A 80 0.23 -5.61 -3.43
N GLY A 81 -0.52 -6.27 -4.32
CA GLY A 81 -1.47 -7.33 -3.93
C GLY A 81 -0.80 -8.55 -3.30
N LEU A 82 0.41 -8.92 -3.74
CA LEU A 82 1.19 -9.98 -3.10
C LEU A 82 1.78 -9.56 -1.75
N ALA A 83 2.20 -8.30 -1.60
CA ALA A 83 2.75 -7.79 -0.36
C ALA A 83 1.68 -7.68 0.73
N THR A 84 0.47 -7.21 0.40
CA THR A 84 -0.64 -7.10 1.35
C THR A 84 -1.09 -8.47 1.86
N ILE A 85 -1.30 -9.44 0.94
CA ILE A 85 -1.63 -10.82 1.31
C ILE A 85 -0.46 -11.49 2.02
N GLY A 86 0.78 -11.23 1.58
CA GLY A 86 1.99 -11.75 2.20
C GLY A 86 2.09 -11.35 3.66
N GLY A 87 1.86 -10.07 3.98
CA GLY A 87 1.81 -9.59 5.36
C GLY A 87 0.64 -10.16 6.17
N PHE A 88 -0.54 -10.25 5.56
CA PHE A 88 -1.72 -10.88 6.16
C PHE A 88 -1.44 -12.33 6.56
N LEU A 89 -0.91 -13.13 5.63
CA LEU A 89 -0.53 -14.52 5.86
C LEU A 89 0.62 -14.66 6.86
N TRP A 90 1.62 -13.78 6.78
CA TRP A 90 2.76 -13.80 7.69
C TRP A 90 2.30 -13.71 9.15
N TRP A 91 1.32 -12.85 9.45
CA TRP A 91 0.77 -12.72 10.80
C TRP A 91 0.09 -14.01 11.28
N PHE A 92 -0.73 -14.65 10.44
CA PHE A 92 -1.37 -15.91 10.81
C PHE A 92 -0.36 -17.04 11.03
N LEU A 93 0.63 -17.16 10.14
CA LEU A 93 1.64 -18.20 10.23
C LEU A 93 2.54 -18.00 11.46
N SER A 94 2.87 -16.75 11.81
CA SER A 94 3.67 -16.45 13.00
C SER A 94 2.94 -16.74 14.31
N HIS A 95 1.60 -16.66 14.31
CA HIS A 95 0.75 -16.99 15.46
C HIS A 95 0.31 -18.47 15.50
N GLY A 96 0.88 -19.32 14.66
CA GLY A 96 0.70 -20.78 14.71
C GLY A 96 -0.55 -21.31 14.01
N PHE A 97 -1.13 -20.54 13.08
CA PHE A 97 -2.16 -21.03 12.17
C PHE A 97 -1.52 -21.76 10.98
N ASN A 98 -2.14 -22.84 10.53
CA ASN A 98 -1.72 -23.55 9.32
C ASN A 98 -2.52 -23.08 8.10
N TRP A 99 -2.00 -23.35 6.89
CA TRP A 99 -2.70 -23.07 5.64
C TRP A 99 -4.11 -23.69 5.57
N LYS A 100 -4.26 -24.91 6.10
CA LYS A 100 -5.56 -25.59 6.13
C LYS A 100 -6.58 -24.82 6.97
N ASP A 101 -6.16 -24.30 8.13
CA ASP A 101 -7.01 -23.52 9.02
C ASP A 101 -7.52 -22.25 8.31
N LEU A 102 -6.67 -21.63 7.50
CA LEU A 102 -7.01 -20.44 6.72
C LEU A 102 -7.97 -20.74 5.57
N THR A 103 -7.73 -21.80 4.79
CA THR A 103 -8.61 -22.14 3.66
C THR A 103 -9.96 -22.72 4.08
N THR A 104 -10.03 -23.26 5.30
CA THR A 104 -11.24 -23.87 5.87
C THR A 104 -11.90 -22.97 6.91
N TYR A 105 -11.55 -21.68 6.93
CA TYR A 105 -12.09 -20.71 7.90
C TYR A 105 -13.63 -20.67 7.90
N ALA A 106 -14.26 -20.78 6.72
CA ALA A 106 -15.72 -20.77 6.58
C ALA A 106 -16.43 -21.98 7.22
N ALA A 107 -15.71 -23.08 7.45
CA ALA A 107 -16.26 -24.24 8.13
C ALA A 107 -16.20 -24.12 9.66
N CYS A 108 -15.47 -23.13 10.19
CA CYS A 108 -15.44 -22.95 11.63
C CYS A 108 -16.65 -22.19 12.14
N THR A 109 -17.58 -22.93 12.75
CA THR A 109 -18.80 -22.38 13.35
C THR A 109 -18.71 -22.24 14.87
N ASP A 110 -17.72 -22.88 15.50
CA ASP A 110 -17.58 -22.86 16.95
C ASP A 110 -16.78 -21.64 17.42
N MET A 111 -17.48 -20.63 17.92
CA MET A 111 -16.88 -19.41 18.46
C MET A 111 -16.26 -19.60 19.85
N GLN A 112 -16.44 -20.76 20.50
CA GLN A 112 -15.72 -21.07 21.75
C GLN A 112 -14.25 -21.39 21.49
N ASP A 113 -13.91 -21.83 20.28
CA ASP A 113 -12.53 -22.01 19.87
C ASP A 113 -11.87 -20.65 19.60
N ALA A 114 -10.88 -20.30 20.42
CA ALA A 114 -10.14 -19.05 20.30
C ALA A 114 -9.54 -18.84 18.91
N LYS A 115 -9.12 -19.91 18.23
CA LYS A 115 -8.62 -19.86 16.85
C LYS A 115 -9.71 -19.41 15.86
N CYS A 116 -10.93 -19.88 16.04
CA CYS A 116 -12.03 -19.56 15.14
C CYS A 116 -12.59 -18.17 15.37
N ALA A 117 -12.59 -17.70 16.62
CA ALA A 117 -12.88 -16.31 16.93
C ALA A 117 -11.91 -15.35 16.19
N ILE A 118 -10.61 -15.66 16.19
CA ILE A 118 -9.59 -14.86 15.47
C ILE A 118 -9.76 -14.95 13.94
N LEU A 119 -10.09 -16.13 13.41
CA LEU A 119 -10.31 -16.31 11.97
C LEU A 119 -11.59 -15.61 11.47
N ALA A 120 -12.61 -15.54 12.31
CA ALA A 120 -13.86 -14.85 11.99
C ALA A 120 -13.66 -13.33 11.92
N ASP A 121 -12.87 -12.77 12.84
CA ASP A 121 -12.58 -11.33 12.85
C ASP A 121 -11.09 -11.01 13.04
N PRO A 122 -10.27 -11.09 11.97
CA PRO A 122 -8.82 -10.92 12.06
C PRO A 122 -8.40 -9.45 12.03
N GLU A 123 -8.84 -8.67 13.03
CA GLU A 123 -8.59 -7.22 13.14
C GLU A 123 -7.11 -6.84 13.00
N THR A 124 -6.21 -7.57 13.67
CA THR A 124 -4.75 -7.30 13.62
C THR A 124 -4.16 -7.64 12.25
N ALA A 125 -4.56 -8.77 11.64
CA ALA A 125 -4.06 -9.14 10.31
C ALA A 125 -4.52 -8.14 9.24
N ARG A 126 -5.78 -7.68 9.33
CA ARG A 126 -6.30 -6.61 8.45
C ARG A 126 -5.54 -5.30 8.68
N ALA A 127 -5.23 -4.95 9.92
CA ALA A 127 -4.42 -3.76 10.23
C ALA A 127 -3.02 -3.82 9.60
N ILE A 128 -2.38 -4.99 9.60
CA ILE A 128 -1.09 -5.21 8.90
C ILE A 128 -1.25 -5.04 7.40
N ALA A 129 -2.23 -5.71 6.79
CA ALA A 129 -2.48 -5.62 5.35
C ALA A 129 -2.76 -4.16 4.91
N LEU A 130 -3.61 -3.46 5.66
CA LEU A 130 -3.92 -2.04 5.43
C LEU A 130 -2.67 -1.17 5.57
N SER A 131 -1.85 -1.40 6.60
CA SER A 131 -0.63 -0.61 6.81
C SER A 131 0.40 -0.85 5.71
N ILE A 132 0.52 -2.07 5.20
CA ILE A 132 1.38 -2.38 4.06
C ILE A 132 0.90 -1.64 2.81
N LEU A 133 -0.41 -1.69 2.53
CA LEU A 133 -1.00 -0.99 1.39
C LEU A 133 -0.72 0.51 1.47
N VAL A 134 -1.07 1.15 2.59
CA VAL A 134 -0.84 2.58 2.81
C VAL A 134 0.64 2.95 2.66
N LEU A 135 1.54 2.19 3.29
CA LEU A 135 2.96 2.49 3.21
C LEU A 135 3.51 2.30 1.79
N VAL A 136 3.09 1.25 1.07
CA VAL A 136 3.45 1.04 -0.33
C VAL A 136 2.94 2.19 -1.20
N GLU A 137 1.72 2.67 -1.01
CA GLU A 137 1.20 3.80 -1.80
C GLU A 137 1.93 5.11 -1.52
N MET A 138 2.35 5.36 -0.27
CA MET A 138 3.19 6.52 0.03
C MET A 138 4.57 6.43 -0.65
N LEU A 139 5.14 5.23 -0.72
CA LEU A 139 6.39 4.98 -1.45
C LEU A 139 6.19 5.09 -2.96
N ASN A 140 5.06 4.63 -3.49
CA ASN A 140 4.70 4.78 -4.89
C ASN A 140 4.47 6.26 -5.26
N ALA A 141 3.91 7.07 -4.36
CA ALA A 141 3.79 8.50 -4.55
C ALA A 141 5.15 9.18 -4.69
N LEU A 142 6.16 8.76 -3.90
CA LEU A 142 7.55 9.21 -4.07
C LEU A 142 8.13 8.77 -5.41
N ASN A 143 7.88 7.53 -5.82
CA ASN A 143 8.29 7.02 -7.14
C ASN A 143 7.64 7.81 -8.28
N ALA A 144 6.39 8.25 -8.11
CA ALA A 144 5.64 9.04 -9.09
C ALA A 144 6.12 10.49 -9.21
N LEU A 145 7.05 10.95 -8.35
CA LEU A 145 7.64 12.29 -8.45
C LEU A 145 8.30 12.52 -9.83
N SER A 146 8.85 11.47 -10.43
CA SER A 146 9.41 11.53 -11.78
C SER A 146 9.14 10.24 -12.54
N GLU A 147 8.65 10.36 -13.77
CA GLU A 147 8.28 9.19 -14.57
C GLU A 147 9.49 8.30 -14.89
N ASN A 148 10.59 8.90 -15.34
CA ASN A 148 11.78 8.19 -15.82
C ASN A 148 13.06 8.47 -15.03
N ALA A 149 13.12 9.57 -14.28
CA ALA A 149 14.28 9.86 -13.45
C ALA A 149 14.32 8.93 -12.22
N SER A 150 15.53 8.54 -11.84
CA SER A 150 15.77 7.82 -10.60
C SER A 150 15.43 8.70 -9.40
N LEU A 151 14.98 8.09 -8.31
CA LEU A 151 14.73 8.78 -7.03
C LEU A 151 16.01 9.44 -6.46
N ILE A 152 17.17 8.93 -6.86
CA ILE A 152 18.47 9.49 -6.52
C ILE A 152 18.70 10.82 -7.25
N THR A 153 18.22 10.93 -8.49
CA THR A 153 18.37 12.13 -9.33
C THR A 153 17.25 13.14 -9.03
N ALA A 154 16.01 12.67 -9.00
CA ALA A 154 14.83 13.43 -8.63
C ALA A 154 14.65 13.37 -7.11
N ARG A 155 15.31 14.30 -6.40
CA ARG A 155 15.29 14.33 -4.93
C ARG A 155 13.84 14.49 -4.41
N PRO A 156 13.41 13.71 -3.40
CA PRO A 156 12.09 13.83 -2.80
C PRO A 156 11.74 15.24 -2.30
N SER A 157 12.76 16.00 -1.88
CA SER A 157 12.60 17.37 -1.38
C SER A 157 12.27 18.40 -2.45
N SER A 158 12.31 18.05 -3.74
CA SER A 158 11.96 18.96 -4.83
C SER A 158 10.48 19.37 -4.78
N ASN A 159 9.60 18.53 -4.23
CA ASN A 159 8.21 18.88 -3.97
C ASN A 159 7.90 18.75 -2.47
N ILE A 160 8.00 19.89 -1.75
CA ILE A 160 7.67 19.94 -0.32
C ILE A 160 6.19 19.62 -0.05
N TRP A 161 5.29 19.95 -0.99
CA TRP A 161 3.86 19.64 -0.85
C TRP A 161 3.61 18.14 -0.89
N LEU A 162 4.34 17.40 -1.73
CA LEU A 162 4.26 15.94 -1.76
C LEU A 162 4.74 15.32 -0.45
N LEU A 163 5.85 15.81 0.12
CA LEU A 163 6.32 15.33 1.42
C LEU A 163 5.31 15.62 2.53
N LEU A 164 4.74 16.83 2.56
CA LEU A 164 3.70 17.18 3.52
C LEU A 164 2.45 16.30 3.37
N ALA A 165 2.06 15.98 2.14
CA ALA A 165 0.94 15.07 1.88
C ALA A 165 1.23 13.63 2.33
N ILE A 166 2.44 13.13 2.13
CA ILE A 166 2.83 11.80 2.61
C ILE A 166 2.83 11.75 4.14
N PHE A 167 3.43 12.74 4.80
CA PHE A 167 3.46 12.79 6.26
C PHE A 167 2.06 12.96 6.85
N SER A 168 1.18 13.75 6.23
CA SER A 168 -0.20 13.90 6.70
C SER A 168 -1.02 12.63 6.48
N SER A 169 -0.86 11.94 5.35
CA SER A 169 -1.48 10.63 5.09
C SER A 169 -1.01 9.57 6.10
N LEU A 170 0.29 9.51 6.40
CA LEU A 170 0.81 8.61 7.44
C LEU A 170 0.27 8.97 8.82
N ALA A 171 0.19 10.26 9.17
CA ALA A 171 -0.37 10.69 10.44
C ALA A 171 -1.85 10.32 10.59
N LEU A 172 -2.65 10.48 9.52
CA LEU A 172 -4.04 10.05 9.48
C LEU A 172 -4.16 8.52 9.64
N HIS A 173 -3.28 7.75 9.00
CA HIS A 173 -3.25 6.30 9.16
C HIS A 173 -2.93 5.87 10.60
N LEU A 174 -1.98 6.53 11.26
CA LEU A 174 -1.71 6.30 12.68
C LEU A 174 -2.90 6.73 13.54
N MET A 175 -3.57 7.83 13.20
CA MET A 175 -4.75 8.32 13.91
C MET A 175 -5.90 7.30 13.87
N ILE A 176 -6.20 6.70 12.71
CA ILE A 176 -7.28 5.70 12.63
C ILE A 176 -6.95 4.43 13.42
N MET A 177 -5.67 4.11 13.57
CA MET A 177 -5.21 2.89 14.21
C MET A 177 -5.15 3.04 15.74
N TYR A 178 -4.62 4.16 16.24
CA TYR A 178 -4.36 4.34 17.67
C TYR A 178 -5.47 5.07 18.43
N VAL A 179 -6.46 5.62 17.74
CA VAL A 179 -7.67 6.14 18.38
C VAL A 179 -8.73 5.04 18.36
N PRO A 180 -9.14 4.47 19.52
CA PRO A 180 -9.98 3.28 19.58
C PRO A 180 -11.37 3.50 18.97
N PHE A 181 -11.91 4.72 19.02
CA PHE A 181 -13.15 5.05 18.29
C PHE A 181 -13.02 4.84 16.78
N LEU A 182 -11.90 5.26 16.18
CA LEU A 182 -11.68 5.10 14.75
C LEU A 182 -11.31 3.66 14.41
N ALA A 183 -10.48 3.01 15.24
CA ALA A 183 -10.11 1.61 15.06
C ALA A 183 -11.35 0.69 15.05
N ALA A 184 -12.31 0.93 15.95
CA ALA A 184 -13.59 0.23 15.96
C ALA A 184 -14.43 0.48 14.69
N LEU A 185 -14.41 1.71 14.16
CA LEU A 185 -15.12 2.05 12.92
C LEU A 185 -14.54 1.31 11.69
N PHE A 186 -13.23 1.15 11.64
CA PHE A 186 -12.51 0.49 10.55
C PHE A 186 -12.32 -1.01 10.76
N ASN A 187 -12.76 -1.54 11.90
CA ASN A 187 -12.57 -2.93 12.32
C ASN A 187 -11.10 -3.38 12.22
N ILE A 188 -10.22 -2.59 12.85
CA ILE A 188 -8.77 -2.81 12.88
C ILE A 188 -8.26 -2.74 14.32
N ALA A 189 -7.23 -3.54 14.63
CA ALA A 189 -6.55 -3.47 15.91
C ALA A 189 -5.29 -2.60 15.81
N PRO A 190 -4.96 -1.83 16.87
CA PRO A 190 -3.70 -1.10 16.91
C PRO A 190 -2.50 -2.04 16.92
N LEU A 191 -1.56 -1.82 16.00
CA LEU A 191 -0.36 -2.63 15.91
C LEU A 191 0.57 -2.35 17.08
N GLY A 192 1.12 -3.41 17.67
CA GLY A 192 2.11 -3.29 18.74
C GLY A 192 1.55 -2.82 20.09
N VAL A 193 0.24 -2.83 20.29
CA VAL A 193 -0.40 -2.48 21.57
C VAL A 193 -0.96 -3.75 22.21
N ASP A 194 -0.77 -3.90 23.53
CA ASP A 194 -1.31 -5.04 24.27
C ASP A 194 -2.85 -5.06 24.19
N PRO A 195 -3.49 -6.18 23.77
CA PRO A 195 -4.94 -6.29 23.67
C PRO A 195 -5.70 -5.96 24.95
N LEU A 196 -5.09 -6.14 26.13
CA LEU A 196 -5.71 -5.77 27.41
C LEU A 196 -5.84 -4.25 27.54
N ILE A 197 -4.81 -3.51 27.15
CA ILE A 197 -4.83 -2.04 27.15
C ILE A 197 -5.89 -1.54 26.16
N VAL A 198 -6.00 -2.17 25.00
CA VAL A 198 -7.02 -1.82 23.98
C VAL A 198 -8.43 -1.99 24.55
N LYS A 199 -8.70 -3.07 25.29
CA LYS A 199 -10.04 -3.33 25.87
C LYS A 199 -10.44 -2.35 26.97
N GLU A 200 -9.47 -1.80 27.71
CA GLU A 200 -9.72 -0.83 28.78
C GLU A 200 -9.66 0.64 28.29
N ALA A 201 -9.27 0.86 27.03
CA ALA A 201 -9.09 2.17 26.46
C ALA A 201 -10.40 2.96 26.33
N GLN A 202 -10.35 4.25 26.66
CA GLN A 202 -11.48 5.15 26.42
C GLN A 202 -11.57 5.52 24.93
N PRO A 203 -12.76 5.81 24.36
CA PRO A 203 -12.93 6.00 22.91
C PRO A 203 -11.99 7.01 22.25
N PHE A 204 -11.59 8.05 22.98
CA PHE A 204 -10.71 9.12 22.49
C PHE A 204 -9.30 9.10 23.13
N SER A 205 -8.93 8.04 23.85
CA SER A 205 -7.55 7.90 24.32
C SER A 205 -6.62 7.57 23.16
N VAL A 206 -5.43 8.15 23.14
CA VAL A 206 -4.40 7.81 22.14
C VAL A 206 -3.56 6.66 22.67
N LEU A 207 -3.60 5.54 21.96
CA LEU A 207 -2.78 4.38 22.26
C LEU A 207 -1.38 4.55 21.67
N VAL A 208 -0.37 4.01 22.35
CA VAL A 208 1.04 4.10 21.92
C VAL A 208 1.57 2.68 21.78
N PRO A 209 2.22 2.34 20.64
CA PRO A 209 2.77 1.01 20.44
C PRO A 209 3.89 0.73 21.46
N SER A 210 3.79 -0.42 22.14
CA SER A 210 4.83 -0.96 23.02
C SER A 210 5.75 -1.95 22.30
N ASN A 211 5.26 -2.61 21.24
CA ASN A 211 6.04 -3.48 20.35
C ASN A 211 6.10 -2.92 18.92
N PHE A 212 7.23 -3.07 18.25
CA PHE A 212 7.46 -2.65 16.87
C PHE A 212 7.66 -3.81 15.89
N ASP A 213 7.51 -5.07 16.32
CA ASP A 213 7.76 -6.23 15.45
C ASP A 213 6.78 -6.30 14.27
N ASP A 214 5.50 -6.01 14.49
CA ASP A 214 4.50 -5.92 13.41
C ASP A 214 4.85 -4.80 12.42
N TRP A 215 5.25 -3.63 12.93
CA TRP A 215 5.68 -2.50 12.10
C TRP A 215 6.94 -2.80 11.29
N LYS A 216 7.89 -3.56 11.86
CA LYS A 216 9.06 -4.03 11.10
C LYS A 216 8.63 -4.91 9.94
N ALA A 217 7.68 -5.83 10.16
CA ALA A 217 7.15 -6.65 9.08
C ALA A 217 6.48 -5.78 7.99
N VAL A 218 5.64 -4.81 8.39
CA VAL A 218 5.03 -3.85 7.46
C VAL A 218 6.09 -3.18 6.59
N VAL A 219 7.14 -2.62 7.20
CA VAL A 219 8.22 -1.94 6.47
C VAL A 219 8.96 -2.91 5.53
N VAL A 220 9.27 -4.13 5.99
CA VAL A 220 9.99 -5.15 5.19
C VAL A 220 9.19 -5.56 3.95
N PHE A 221 7.87 -5.69 4.05
CA PHE A 221 7.01 -6.00 2.91
C PHE A 221 6.81 -4.79 1.97
N SER A 222 6.82 -3.57 2.50
CA SER A 222 6.55 -2.37 1.69
C SER A 222 7.79 -1.84 0.95
N VAL A 223 8.94 -1.78 1.60
CA VAL A 223 10.17 -1.15 1.05
C VAL A 223 10.63 -1.70 -0.31
N PRO A 224 10.53 -3.02 -0.62
CA PRO A 224 10.98 -3.55 -1.90
C PRO A 224 10.29 -2.93 -3.12
N VAL A 225 9.12 -2.28 -2.95
CA VAL A 225 8.44 -1.58 -4.05
C VAL A 225 9.31 -0.49 -4.69
N ILE A 226 10.14 0.21 -3.88
CA ILE A 226 11.05 1.25 -4.37
C ILE A 226 12.08 0.65 -5.31
N PHE A 227 12.66 -0.49 -4.93
CA PHE A 227 13.68 -1.15 -5.73
C PHE A 227 13.11 -1.73 -7.02
N ILE A 228 11.89 -2.27 -6.97
CA ILE A 228 11.18 -2.78 -8.14
C ILE A 228 10.90 -1.64 -9.11
N ASP A 229 10.35 -0.51 -8.65
CA ASP A 229 10.05 0.62 -9.52
C ASP A 229 11.33 1.26 -10.07
N GLU A 230 12.37 1.41 -9.26
CA GLU A 230 13.66 1.96 -9.69
C GLU A 230 14.33 1.06 -10.75
N LEU A 231 14.22 -0.26 -10.63
CA LEU A 231 14.66 -1.21 -11.64
C LEU A 231 13.85 -1.05 -12.95
N LEU A 232 12.53 -0.90 -12.85
CA LEU A 232 11.67 -0.69 -14.02
C LEU A 232 11.98 0.66 -14.70
N LYS A 233 12.24 1.72 -13.94
CA LYS A 233 12.73 3.01 -14.45
C LYS A 233 14.06 2.86 -15.17
N TYR A 234 15.01 2.12 -14.58
CA TYR A 234 16.30 1.84 -15.20
C TYR A 234 16.15 1.13 -16.55
N ILE A 235 15.33 0.09 -16.62
CA ILE A 235 15.04 -0.63 -17.88
C ILE A 235 14.41 0.31 -18.90
N THR A 236 13.47 1.16 -18.47
CA THR A 236 12.80 2.15 -19.33
C THR A 236 13.80 3.10 -19.97
N ARG A 237 14.70 3.68 -19.18
CA ARG A 237 15.76 4.57 -19.69
C ARG A 237 16.67 3.87 -20.69
N HIS A 238 17.04 2.61 -20.43
CA HIS A 238 17.90 1.84 -21.32
C HIS A 238 17.19 1.48 -22.64
N MET A 239 15.90 1.17 -22.60
CA MET A 239 15.09 0.93 -23.79
C MET A 239 14.93 2.20 -24.63
N GLN A 240 14.66 3.35 -24.00
CA GLN A 240 14.57 4.64 -24.69
C GLN A 240 15.89 5.04 -25.35
N ALA A 241 17.01 4.89 -24.63
CA ALA A 241 18.34 5.14 -25.19
C ALA A 241 18.65 4.24 -26.40
N SER A 242 18.30 2.95 -26.33
CA SER A 242 18.47 2.02 -27.45
C SER A 242 17.58 2.37 -28.65
N ARG A 243 16.38 2.93 -28.42
CA ARG A 243 15.44 3.31 -29.47
C ARG A 243 15.90 4.59 -30.18
N ASN A 244 16.37 5.58 -29.43
CA ASN A 244 16.96 6.80 -30.00
C ASN A 244 18.19 6.49 -30.86
N LYS A 245 19.02 5.53 -30.45
CA LYS A 245 20.19 5.10 -31.23
C LYS A 245 19.84 4.36 -32.54
N LYS A 246 18.62 3.81 -32.65
CA LYS A 246 18.13 3.17 -33.90
C LYS A 246 17.52 4.16 -34.89
N ASN A 247 17.09 5.32 -34.41
CA ASN A 247 16.45 6.36 -35.23
C ASN A 247 17.42 7.45 -35.72
N ASN A 248 18.66 7.45 -35.23
CA ASN A 248 19.80 8.22 -35.76
C ASN A 248 20.68 7.32 -36.62
#